data_AF-A0A1S3R3E7-F1
#
_entry.id   AF-A0A1S3R3E7-F1
#
_cell.length_a   1.000
_cell.length_b   1.000
_cell.length_c   1.000
_cell.angle_alpha   90.00
_cell.angle_beta   90.00
_cell.angle_gamma   90.00
#
_symmetry.space_group_name_H-M   'P 1'
#
loop_
_entity.id
_entity.type
_entity.pdbx_description
1 polymer ?
#
loop_
_entity_poly.entity_id
_entity_poly.type
_entity_poly.pdbx_seq_one_letter_code
_entity_poly.pdbx_strand_id
1 'polypeptide(L)'
;MEPRRQGSLMSTDTMVSNPMFDANEFPDNYESGRAEACGTLCRIFCSKKTGEEILPVYLSRFYMVLIQGLQISDYICRPVLASIILNSSALFCSDLKGINVVVPYFISALENILPDR
;
A
#
# COMPACT_ATOMS: atom_id res chain seq x y z
N MET A 1 38.21 -7.62 30.38
CA MET A 1 38.41 -6.29 29.78
C MET A 1 38.28 -6.44 28.29
N GLU A 2 37.21 -5.89 27.74
CA GLU A 2 36.76 -6.02 26.34
C GLU A 2 37.73 -5.40 25.33
N PRO A 3 37.91 -5.98 24.13
CA PRO A 3 38.33 -5.23 22.96
C PRO A 3 37.08 -4.67 22.25
N ARG A 4 36.94 -3.35 22.36
CA ARG A 4 35.91 -2.50 21.77
C ARG A 4 35.89 -2.69 20.25
N ARG A 5 34.79 -3.24 19.70
CA ARG A 5 34.56 -3.28 18.24
C ARG A 5 34.36 -1.86 17.73
N GLN A 6 35.34 -1.36 17.01
CA GLN A 6 35.30 -0.09 16.30
C GLN A 6 34.26 -0.20 15.17
N GLY A 7 33.11 0.47 15.36
CA GLY A 7 32.08 0.57 14.35
C GLY A 7 32.59 1.35 13.13
N SER A 8 32.34 0.80 11.95
CA SER A 8 32.57 1.46 10.67
C SER A 8 31.75 2.76 10.62
N LEU A 9 32.43 3.90 10.64
CA LEU A 9 31.85 5.20 10.33
C LEU A 9 31.58 5.21 8.82
N MET A 10 30.33 4.96 8.43
CA MET A 10 29.89 5.30 7.08
C MET A 10 29.88 6.82 7.00
N SER A 11 30.80 7.37 6.22
CA SER A 11 30.87 8.79 5.89
C SER A 11 29.53 9.23 5.29
N THR A 12 28.85 10.12 6.01
CA THR A 12 27.65 10.84 5.57
C THR A 12 28.05 11.91 4.56
N ASP A 13 28.71 11.52 3.47
CA ASP A 13 29.09 12.46 2.43
C ASP A 13 27.93 12.65 1.45
N THR A 14 27.32 13.82 1.58
CA THR A 14 26.54 14.53 0.56
C THR A 14 25.13 14.01 0.27
N MET A 15 24.23 14.17 1.25
CA MET A 15 22.84 14.45 0.89
C MET A 15 22.77 15.90 0.41
N VAL A 16 22.70 16.11 -0.90
CA VAL A 16 22.28 17.40 -1.46
C VAL A 16 20.86 17.61 -0.96
N SER A 17 20.71 18.44 0.07
CA SER A 17 19.42 18.96 0.51
C SER A 17 18.85 19.77 -0.63
N ASN A 18 17.95 19.17 -1.41
CA ASN A 18 17.19 19.90 -2.41
C ASN A 18 16.24 20.83 -1.61
N PRO A 19 16.40 22.16 -1.64
CA PRO A 19 15.60 23.09 -0.82
C PRO A 19 14.12 23.13 -1.21
N MET A 20 13.70 22.32 -2.17
CA MET A 20 12.32 22.18 -2.64
C MET A 20 11.59 20.98 -2.03
N PHE A 21 12.25 20.14 -1.23
CA PHE A 21 11.62 18.95 -0.65
C PHE A 21 12.11 18.77 0.79
N ASP A 22 11.59 19.58 1.70
CA ASP A 22 11.76 19.34 3.13
C ASP A 22 10.84 18.17 3.55
N ALA A 23 11.43 16.99 3.71
CA ALA A 23 10.72 15.78 4.10
C ALA A 23 10.13 15.86 5.52
N ASN A 24 10.54 16.86 6.32
CA ASN A 24 10.04 17.08 7.68
C ASN A 24 8.75 17.91 7.76
N GLU A 25 8.25 18.51 6.66
CA GLU A 25 7.09 19.43 6.72
C GLU A 25 5.71 18.77 6.60
N PHE A 26 5.59 17.48 6.24
CA PHE A 26 4.27 16.93 5.90
C PHE A 26 4.02 15.47 6.33
N PRO A 27 3.74 15.21 7.62
CA PRO A 27 3.20 13.92 8.07
C PRO A 27 1.91 13.51 7.31
N ASP A 28 1.08 14.49 6.88
CA ASP A 28 -0.14 14.23 6.10
C ASP A 28 0.14 13.76 4.65
N ASN A 29 1.30 14.09 4.07
CA ASN A 29 1.60 13.73 2.67
C ASN A 29 2.00 12.26 2.53
N TYR A 30 2.58 11.64 3.56
CA TYR A 30 3.01 10.24 3.47
C TYR A 30 1.80 9.31 3.39
N GLU A 31 0.83 9.45 4.29
CA GLU A 31 -0.38 8.63 4.28
C GLU A 31 -1.27 8.94 3.08
N SER A 32 -1.35 10.21 2.67
CA SER A 32 -2.02 10.58 1.43
C SER A 32 -1.36 9.96 0.19
N GLY A 33 -0.02 9.99 0.12
CA GLY A 33 0.75 9.34 -0.95
C GLY A 33 0.58 7.82 -0.96
N ARG A 34 0.56 7.19 0.21
CA ARG A 34 0.23 5.76 0.34
C ARG A 34 -1.18 5.46 -0.16
N ALA A 35 -2.16 6.26 0.26
CA ALA A 35 -3.55 6.08 -0.14
C ALA A 35 -3.72 6.21 -1.66
N GLU A 36 -3.11 7.22 -2.28
CA GLU A 36 -3.16 7.41 -3.73
C GLU A 36 -2.45 6.28 -4.48
N ALA A 37 -1.28 5.83 -3.99
CA ALA A 37 -0.56 4.72 -4.59
C ALA A 37 -1.36 3.40 -4.53
N CYS A 38 -1.91 3.07 -3.36
CA CYS A 38 -2.76 1.88 -3.19
C CYS A 38 -4.01 1.94 -4.07
N GLY A 39 -4.72 3.07 -4.10
CA GLY A 39 -5.88 3.27 -4.96
C GLY A 39 -5.54 3.19 -6.44
N THR A 40 -4.40 3.74 -6.85
CA THR A 40 -3.91 3.66 -8.23
C THR A 40 -3.61 2.24 -8.66
N LEU A 41 -2.98 1.43 -7.80
CA LEU A 41 -2.78 0.01 -8.08
C LEU A 41 -4.13 -0.70 -8.28
N CYS A 42 -5.12 -0.45 -7.42
CA CYS A 42 -6.47 -0.99 -7.63
C CYS A 42 -7.01 -0.64 -9.02
N ARG A 43 -6.93 0.64 -9.43
CA ARG A 43 -7.40 1.09 -10.76
C ARG A 43 -6.66 0.38 -11.91
N ILE A 44 -5.34 0.22 -11.81
CA ILE A 44 -4.53 -0.48 -12.81
C ILE A 44 -4.99 -1.94 -12.96
N PHE A 45 -5.11 -2.68 -11.84
CA PHE A 45 -5.49 -4.09 -11.88
C PHE A 45 -6.97 -4.30 -12.23
N CYS A 46 -7.86 -3.39 -11.83
CA CYS A 46 -9.25 -3.35 -12.27
C CYS A 46 -9.36 -3.17 -13.80
N SER A 47 -8.43 -2.43 -14.41
CA SER A 47 -8.42 -2.14 -15.85
C SER A 47 -7.89 -3.26 -16.72
N LYS A 48 -7.54 -4.42 -16.14
CA LYS A 48 -7.08 -5.59 -16.86
C LYS A 48 -8.08 -5.99 -17.95
N LYS A 49 -7.59 -6.15 -19.19
CA LYS A 49 -8.38 -6.59 -20.35
C LYS A 49 -8.24 -8.09 -20.59
N THR A 50 -9.23 -8.66 -21.26
CA THR A 50 -9.24 -10.07 -21.69
C THR A 50 -8.00 -10.35 -22.56
N GLY A 51 -7.23 -11.38 -22.19
CA GLY A 51 -6.03 -11.79 -22.92
C GLY A 51 -4.73 -11.11 -22.50
N GLU A 52 -4.77 -10.08 -21.63
CA GLU A 52 -3.55 -9.57 -21.01
C GLU A 52 -2.96 -10.63 -20.08
N GLU A 53 -1.64 -10.82 -20.09
CA GLU A 53 -0.95 -11.67 -19.13
C GLU A 53 -0.24 -10.79 -18.09
N ILE A 54 -0.61 -10.97 -16.82
CA ILE A 54 0.09 -10.33 -15.70
C ILE A 54 0.98 -11.37 -15.05
N LEU A 55 2.27 -11.06 -14.93
CA LEU A 55 3.23 -11.95 -14.29
C LEU A 55 2.80 -12.26 -12.84
N PRO A 56 2.89 -13.53 -12.39
CA PRO A 56 2.50 -13.93 -11.05
C PRO A 56 3.13 -13.08 -9.95
N VAL A 57 4.40 -12.67 -10.11
CA VAL A 57 5.11 -11.83 -9.12
C VAL A 57 4.43 -10.47 -8.88
N TYR A 58 3.82 -9.88 -9.92
CA TYR A 58 3.11 -8.60 -9.76
C TYR A 58 1.78 -8.80 -9.06
N LEU A 59 1.07 -9.89 -9.35
CA LEU A 59 -0.15 -10.25 -8.63
C LEU A 59 0.15 -10.51 -7.15
N SER A 60 1.19 -11.29 -6.85
CA SER A 60 1.59 -11.57 -5.46
C SER A 60 1.88 -10.28 -4.69
N ARG A 61 2.67 -9.36 -5.26
CA ARG A 61 3.01 -8.08 -4.63
C ARG A 61 1.77 -7.21 -4.45
N PHE A 62 0.92 -7.13 -5.46
CA PHE A 62 -0.33 -6.38 -5.37
C PHE A 62 -1.25 -6.92 -4.27
N TYR A 63 -1.45 -8.24 -4.20
CA TYR A 63 -2.27 -8.84 -3.15
C TYR A 63 -1.68 -8.64 -1.76
N MET A 64 -0.36 -8.68 -1.59
CA MET A 64 0.28 -8.33 -0.31
C MET A 64 -0.01 -6.89 0.10
N VAL A 65 0.06 -5.94 -0.84
CA VAL A 65 -0.27 -4.53 -0.57
C VAL A 65 -1.73 -4.38 -0.17
N LEU A 66 -2.65 -5.08 -0.86
CA LEU A 66 -4.07 -5.06 -0.49
C LEU A 66 -4.30 -5.61 0.93
N ILE A 67 -3.75 -6.78 1.23
CA ILE A 67 -3.90 -7.41 2.55
C ILE A 67 -3.40 -6.46 3.64
N GLN A 68 -2.19 -5.91 3.49
CA GLN A 68 -1.62 -4.98 4.46
C GLN A 68 -2.47 -3.71 4.59
N GLY A 69 -2.94 -3.13 3.48
CA GLY A 69 -3.73 -1.92 3.49
C GLY A 69 -5.14 -2.09 4.08
N LEU A 70 -5.75 -3.25 3.86
CA LEU A 70 -7.07 -3.61 4.39
C LEU A 70 -7.05 -3.90 5.90
N GLN A 71 -5.90 -4.34 6.42
CA GLN A 71 -5.72 -4.66 7.83
C GLN A 71 -5.27 -3.45 8.68
N ILE A 72 -5.22 -2.25 8.10
CA ILE A 72 -4.87 -1.03 8.82
C ILE A 72 -5.96 -0.71 9.84
N SER A 73 -5.60 -0.72 11.13
CA SER A 73 -6.47 -0.35 12.25
C SER A 73 -6.18 1.05 12.82
N ASP A 74 -5.06 1.67 12.46
CA ASP A 74 -4.68 3.01 12.90
C ASP A 74 -5.56 4.07 12.22
N TYR A 75 -6.12 4.99 13.03
CA TYR A 75 -6.97 6.08 12.57
C TYR A 75 -6.29 6.95 11.51
N ILE A 76 -4.99 7.23 11.66
CA ILE A 76 -4.21 8.10 10.76
C ILE A 76 -4.04 7.46 9.36
N CYS A 77 -4.00 6.14 9.30
CA CYS A 77 -3.80 5.38 8.07
C CYS A 77 -5.15 4.96 7.41
N ARG A 78 -6.30 5.31 7.99
CA ARG A 78 -7.64 5.04 7.42
C ARG A 78 -7.85 5.56 5.98
N PRO A 79 -7.23 6.66 5.53
CA PRO A 79 -7.31 7.06 4.12
C PRO A 79 -6.82 5.99 3.15
N VAL A 80 -5.83 5.18 3.54
CA VAL A 80 -5.32 4.06 2.71
C VAL A 80 -6.39 2.99 2.54
N LEU A 81 -6.99 2.57 3.66
CA LEU A 81 -8.09 1.62 3.68
C LEU A 81 -9.26 2.11 2.80
N ALA A 82 -9.71 3.35 3.01
CA ALA A 82 -10.79 3.96 2.24
C ALA A 82 -10.46 4.01 0.73
N SER A 83 -9.24 4.43 0.38
CA SER A 83 -8.79 4.52 -1.01
C SER A 83 -8.78 3.14 -1.69
N ILE A 84 -8.34 2.09 -1.01
CA ILE A 84 -8.37 0.71 -1.54
C ILE A 84 -9.81 0.31 -1.87
N ILE A 85 -10.72 0.43 -0.89
CA ILE A 85 -12.13 0.03 -1.04
C ILE A 85 -12.80 0.80 -2.18
N LEU A 86 -12.59 2.12 -2.27
CA LEU A 86 -13.23 2.97 -3.28
C LEU A 86 -12.74 2.68 -4.71
N ASN A 87 -11.47 2.27 -4.87
CA ASN A 87 -10.87 2.06 -6.18
C ASN A 87 -10.87 0.59 -6.66
N SER A 88 -11.31 -0.35 -5.83
CA SER A 88 -11.29 -1.79 -6.14
C SER A 88 -12.62 -2.36 -6.63
N SER A 89 -13.60 -1.52 -7.01
CA SER A 89 -14.98 -1.92 -7.32
C SER A 89 -15.10 -3.02 -8.38
N ALA A 90 -14.22 -3.01 -9.39
CA ALA A 90 -14.22 -4.00 -10.46
C ALA A 90 -13.25 -5.18 -10.24
N LEU A 91 -12.47 -5.18 -9.15
CA LEU A 91 -11.31 -6.06 -9.00
C LEU A 91 -11.68 -7.55 -9.03
N PHE A 92 -12.81 -7.91 -8.42
CA PHE A 92 -13.33 -9.27 -8.39
C PHE A 92 -13.98 -9.70 -9.72
N CYS A 93 -14.19 -8.77 -10.64
CA CYS A 93 -14.72 -9.02 -11.99
C CYS A 93 -13.61 -9.06 -13.06
N SER A 94 -12.38 -8.66 -12.75
CA SER A 94 -11.28 -8.47 -13.71
C SER A 94 -10.49 -9.74 -14.09
N ASP A 95 -11.00 -10.95 -13.80
CA ASP A 95 -10.32 -12.24 -14.08
C ASP A 95 -8.83 -12.29 -13.63
N LEU A 96 -8.58 -11.78 -12.42
CA LEU A 96 -7.25 -11.79 -11.82
C LEU A 96 -6.99 -13.15 -11.15
N LYS A 97 -5.93 -13.84 -11.59
CA LYS A 97 -5.55 -15.14 -11.02
C LYS A 97 -5.35 -15.03 -9.50
N GLY A 98 -6.08 -15.83 -8.74
CA GLY A 98 -5.95 -15.90 -7.28
C GLY A 98 -6.60 -14.76 -6.50
N ILE A 99 -7.40 -13.90 -7.13
CA ILE A 99 -8.03 -12.74 -6.47
C ILE A 99 -8.86 -13.10 -5.23
N ASN A 100 -9.43 -14.30 -5.19
CA ASN A 100 -10.23 -14.75 -4.05
C ASN A 100 -9.44 -14.83 -2.73
N VAL A 101 -8.10 -14.82 -2.77
CA VAL A 101 -7.27 -14.80 -1.56
C VAL A 101 -7.47 -13.52 -0.73
N VAL A 102 -7.86 -12.41 -1.34
CA VAL A 102 -8.05 -11.13 -0.64
C VAL A 102 -9.50 -10.91 -0.15
N VAL A 103 -10.46 -11.73 -0.58
CA VAL A 103 -11.88 -11.62 -0.21
C VAL A 103 -12.12 -11.53 1.30
N PRO A 104 -11.56 -12.40 2.17
CA PRO A 104 -11.83 -12.31 3.60
C PRO A 104 -11.36 -10.99 4.23
N TYR A 105 -10.30 -10.39 3.69
CA TYR A 105 -9.77 -9.11 4.16
C TYR A 105 -10.67 -7.95 3.75
N PHE A 106 -11.26 -8.00 2.55
CA PHE A 106 -12.26 -7.03 2.11
C PHE A 106 -13.52 -7.09 2.97
N ILE A 107 -14.02 -8.28 3.29
CA ILE A 107 -15.19 -8.45 4.14
C ILE A 107 -14.92 -7.84 5.53
N SER A 108 -13.82 -8.22 6.16
CA SER A 108 -13.44 -7.69 7.48
C SER A 108 -13.24 -6.17 7.47
N ALA A 109 -12.61 -5.62 6.43
CA ALA A 109 -12.48 -4.18 6.25
C ALA A 109 -13.83 -3.47 6.14
N LEU A 110 -14.77 -4.01 5.36
CA LEU A 110 -16.11 -3.44 5.19
C LEU A 110 -16.90 -3.50 6.50
N GLU A 111 -16.84 -4.61 7.24
CA GLU A 111 -17.47 -4.73 8.57
C GLU A 111 -16.96 -3.67 9.55
N ASN A 112 -15.69 -3.28 9.47
CA ASN A 112 -15.13 -2.22 10.32
C ASN A 112 -15.53 -0.79 9.88
N ILE A 113 -15.88 -0.58 8.61
CA ILE A 113 -16.22 0.74 8.07
C ILE A 113 -17.73 1.01 8.12
N LEU A 114 -18.54 -0.04 7.95
CA LEU A 114 -19.99 0.07 8.00
C LEU A 114 -20.41 0.32 9.45
N PRO A 115 -21.17 1.39 9.73
CA PRO A 115 -21.70 1.61 11.07
C PRO A 115 -22.65 0.47 11.45
N ASP A 116 -22.52 -0.05 12.67
CA ASP A 116 -23.54 -0.89 13.28
C ASP A 116 -24.86 -0.11 13.28
N ARG A 117 -25.94 -0.76 12.86
CA ARG A 117 -27.26 -0.14 12.61
C ARG A 117 -27.79 0.67 13.78
#